data_AF-A0A345PEP3-F1
#
_entry.id   AF-A0A345PEP3-F1
#
_cell.length_a   1.000
_cell.length_b   1.000
_cell.length_c   1.000
_cell.angle_alpha   90.00
_cell.angle_beta   90.00
_cell.angle_gamma   90.00
#
_symmetry.space_group_name_H-M   'P 1'
#
loop_
_entity.id
_entity.type
_entity.pdbx_description
1 polymer ?
#
loop_
_entity_poly.entity_id
_entity_poly.type
_entity_poly.pdbx_seq_one_letter_code
_entity_poly.pdbx_strand_id
1 'polypeptide(L)'
;MAGYINKQCWQCNNCFIAIFRSIAIDLPGHNQIEQVDNSISSFVLEIENILKKLKISSAHFIGNSIGGWVIQAFYSKFPYYVESLTLLDGGYYFLGEREDVEEEIQLPVIERLEDLENVVSETTNSMESLIEEERSNFKSYLQSNFVLKEDLYIHHSNEKALILYRKK
;
A
#
# COMPACT_ATOMS: atom_id res chain seq x y z
N MET A 1 4.36 -8.43 -8.90
CA MET A 1 4.70 -7.05 -8.50
C MET A 1 3.71 -6.68 -7.39
N ALA A 2 4.14 -6.65 -6.13
CA ALA A 2 3.26 -6.28 -5.02
C ALA A 2 3.02 -4.76 -5.10
N GLY A 3 1.81 -4.35 -5.45
CA GLY A 3 1.43 -2.95 -5.45
C GLY A 3 1.29 -2.45 -4.01
N TYR A 4 2.14 -1.51 -3.62
CA TYR A 4 2.06 -0.83 -2.33
C TYR A 4 0.96 0.23 -2.38
N ILE A 5 -0.02 0.10 -1.48
CA ILE A 5 -1.29 0.83 -1.58
C ILE A 5 -1.22 2.12 -0.78
N ASN A 6 -1.54 3.21 -1.48
CA ASN A 6 -1.78 4.52 -0.89
C ASN A 6 -3.19 5.00 -1.30
N LYS A 7 -3.63 6.15 -0.78
CA LYS A 7 -4.93 6.75 -1.11
C LYS A 7 -5.20 6.92 -2.62
N GLN A 8 -4.16 7.02 -3.45
CA GLN A 8 -4.30 7.23 -4.88
C GLN A 8 -4.78 5.96 -5.61
N CYS A 9 -4.55 4.76 -5.06
CA CYS A 9 -5.10 3.50 -5.60
C CYS A 9 -6.64 3.48 -5.66
N TRP A 10 -7.30 4.34 -4.88
CA TRP A 10 -8.76 4.40 -4.81
C TRP A 10 -9.38 5.46 -5.73
N GLN A 11 -8.56 6.25 -6.45
CA GLN A 11 -9.05 7.33 -7.31
C GLN A 11 -9.85 6.85 -8.52
N CYS A 12 -9.68 5.58 -8.94
CA CYS A 12 -10.40 5.00 -10.08
C CYS A 12 -11.80 4.44 -9.74
N ASN A 13 -12.22 4.40 -8.46
CA ASN A 13 -13.45 3.72 -8.03
C ASN A 13 -14.72 4.59 -8.05
N ASN A 14 -14.82 5.56 -8.98
CA ASN A 14 -15.92 6.55 -9.00
C ASN A 14 -17.35 5.99 -9.07
N CYS A 15 -17.55 4.72 -9.47
CA CYS A 15 -18.88 4.11 -9.61
C CYS A 15 -19.45 3.47 -8.32
N PHE A 16 -18.66 3.21 -7.27
CA PHE A 16 -19.16 2.69 -5.97
C PHE A 16 -19.43 3.79 -4.92
N ILE A 17 -18.95 5.02 -5.16
CA ILE A 17 -18.74 6.05 -4.13
C ILE A 17 -19.99 6.91 -3.85
N ALA A 18 -21.06 6.78 -4.63
CA ALA A 18 -22.23 7.67 -4.52
C ALA A 18 -23.10 7.46 -3.26
N ILE A 19 -22.95 6.35 -2.54
CA ILE A 19 -23.85 5.98 -1.41
C ILE A 19 -23.09 5.92 -0.07
N PHE A 20 -21.76 5.78 -0.09
CA PHE A 20 -20.95 5.59 1.11
C PHE A 20 -19.93 6.70 1.30
N ARG A 21 -19.70 7.10 2.57
CA ARG A 21 -18.54 7.91 2.94
C ARG A 21 -17.28 7.07 2.77
N SER A 22 -16.52 7.34 1.71
CA SER A 22 -15.28 6.62 1.41
C SER A 22 -14.10 7.22 2.19
N ILE A 23 -13.30 6.37 2.83
CA ILE A 23 -12.10 6.76 3.57
C ILE A 23 -10.95 5.85 3.10
N ALA A 24 -9.96 6.44 2.42
CA ALA A 24 -8.74 5.74 2.08
C ALA A 24 -7.70 5.99 3.18
N ILE A 25 -7.15 4.90 3.73
CA ILE A 25 -6.13 4.93 4.79
C ILE A 25 -4.80 4.61 4.14
N ASP A 26 -3.83 5.52 4.27
CA ASP A 26 -2.44 5.21 3.96
C ASP A 26 -1.89 4.32 5.08
N LEU A 27 -1.37 3.14 4.73
CA LEU A 27 -0.72 2.28 5.72
C LEU A 27 0.53 2.99 6.26
N PRO A 28 0.85 2.88 7.55
CA PRO A 28 2.08 3.45 8.09
C PRO A 28 3.34 3.02 7.32
N GLY A 29 4.36 3.87 7.31
CA GLY A 29 5.50 3.75 6.39
C GLY A 29 5.22 4.31 4.98
N HIS A 30 3.96 4.63 4.66
CA HIS A 30 3.59 5.38 3.45
C HIS A 30 3.44 6.88 3.79
N ASN A 31 3.64 7.75 2.80
CA ASN A 31 3.58 9.22 2.92
C ASN A 31 4.60 9.85 3.89
N GLN A 32 5.80 9.27 3.99
CA GLN A 32 6.92 9.84 4.76
C GLN A 32 6.69 9.93 6.28
N ILE A 33 5.65 9.25 6.81
CA ILE A 33 5.47 9.12 8.25
C ILE A 33 6.28 7.91 8.71
N GLU A 34 7.39 8.17 9.39
CA GLU A 34 8.19 7.14 10.03
C GLU A 34 7.36 6.45 11.13
N GLN A 35 7.31 5.11 11.07
CA GLN A 35 6.75 4.30 12.14
C GLN A 35 7.81 3.33 12.65
N VAL A 36 7.83 3.14 13.96
CA VAL A 36 8.81 2.27 14.64
C VAL A 36 8.48 0.79 14.43
N ASP A 37 7.21 0.46 14.13
CA ASP A 37 6.71 -0.91 13.99
C ASP A 37 5.78 -1.00 12.76
N ASN A 38 6.24 -1.67 11.71
CA ASN A 38 5.49 -1.93 10.47
C ASN A 38 4.80 -3.31 10.46
N SER A 39 4.61 -3.94 11.62
CA SER A 39 3.90 -5.20 11.71
C SER A 39 2.41 -5.05 11.37
N ILE A 40 1.78 -6.12 10.88
CA ILE A 40 0.31 -6.17 10.67
C ILE A 40 -0.43 -5.79 11.96
N SER A 41 0.09 -6.16 13.13
CA SER A 41 -0.50 -5.80 14.43
C SER A 41 -0.52 -4.29 14.66
N SER A 42 0.56 -3.58 14.30
CA SER A 42 0.62 -2.12 14.35
C SER A 42 -0.42 -1.48 13.43
N PHE A 43 -0.54 -1.97 12.19
CA PHE A 43 -1.53 -1.48 11.23
C PHE A 43 -2.97 -1.66 11.72
N VAL A 44 -3.28 -2.82 12.31
CA VAL A 44 -4.59 -3.11 12.90
C VAL A 44 -4.95 -2.11 14.01
N LEU A 45 -3.99 -1.76 14.87
CA LEU A 45 -4.19 -0.78 15.93
C LEU A 45 -4.38 0.64 15.39
N GLU A 46 -3.65 1.03 14.35
CA GLU A 46 -3.81 2.36 13.75
C GLU A 46 -5.17 2.52 13.08
N ILE A 47 -5.66 1.49 12.38
CA ILE A 47 -7.02 1.49 11.82
C ILE A 47 -8.06 1.70 12.93
N GLU A 48 -7.94 0.99 14.06
CA GLU A 48 -8.86 1.15 15.19
C GLU A 48 -8.83 2.59 15.75
N ASN A 49 -7.64 3.17 15.88
CA ASN A 49 -7.43 4.55 16.32
C ASN A 49 -8.09 5.56 15.37
N ILE A 50 -7.97 5.35 14.05
CA ILE A 50 -8.61 6.19 13.03
C ILE A 50 -10.13 6.12 13.16
N LEU A 51 -10.72 4.92 13.27
CA LEU A 51 -12.17 4.77 13.43
C LEU A 51 -12.68 5.46 14.69
N LYS A 52 -11.97 5.33 15.82
CA LYS A 52 -12.30 6.02 17.08
C LYS A 52 -12.26 7.53 16.92
N LYS A 53 -11.19 8.09 16.34
CA LYS A 53 -11.05 9.54 16.10
C LYS A 53 -12.16 10.09 15.20
N LEU A 54 -12.53 9.31 14.17
CA LEU A 54 -13.61 9.65 13.24
C LEU A 54 -15.01 9.34 13.77
N LYS A 55 -15.12 8.73 14.96
CA LYS A 55 -16.37 8.30 15.60
C LYS A 55 -17.19 7.35 14.71
N ILE A 56 -16.51 6.42 14.05
CA ILE A 56 -17.12 5.39 13.21
C ILE A 56 -17.34 4.15 14.08
N SER A 57 -18.59 3.72 14.20
CA SER A 57 -18.97 2.52 14.97
C SER A 57 -18.76 1.23 14.19
N SER A 58 -18.95 1.27 12.87
CA SER A 58 -18.84 0.14 11.97
C SER A 58 -18.61 0.61 10.53
N ALA A 59 -17.98 -0.22 9.70
CA ALA A 59 -17.69 0.09 8.29
C ALA A 59 -17.57 -1.17 7.42
N HIS A 60 -17.71 -0.99 6.10
CA HIS A 60 -17.30 -1.96 5.10
C HIS A 60 -15.80 -1.78 4.79
N PHE A 61 -15.04 -2.86 4.79
CA PHE A 61 -13.59 -2.83 4.56
C PHE A 61 -13.26 -3.44 3.20
N ILE A 62 -12.40 -2.74 2.46
CA ILE A 62 -11.87 -3.23 1.19
C ILE A 62 -10.35 -3.24 1.30
N GLY A 63 -9.74 -4.40 1.16
CA GLY A 63 -8.30 -4.60 1.27
C GLY A 63 -7.74 -5.17 -0.02
N ASN A 64 -6.74 -4.51 -0.58
CA ASN A 64 -6.00 -5.02 -1.75
C ASN A 64 -4.60 -5.48 -1.34
N SER A 65 -4.05 -6.52 -1.98
CA SER A 65 -2.71 -7.07 -1.65
C SER A 65 -2.50 -7.25 -0.12
N ILE A 66 -1.45 -6.68 0.47
CA ILE A 66 -1.20 -6.69 1.93
C ILE A 66 -2.35 -6.09 2.75
N GLY A 67 -3.09 -5.12 2.19
CA GLY A 67 -4.29 -4.56 2.81
C GLY A 67 -5.36 -5.62 3.04
N GLY A 68 -5.43 -6.66 2.20
CA GLY A 68 -6.27 -7.82 2.42
C GLY A 68 -5.92 -8.57 3.70
N TRP A 69 -4.64 -8.75 4.01
CA TRP A 69 -4.18 -9.40 5.25
C TRP A 69 -4.47 -8.54 6.48
N VAL A 70 -4.25 -7.23 6.35
CA VAL A 70 -4.52 -6.26 7.42
C VAL A 70 -5.99 -6.27 7.83
N ILE A 71 -6.93 -6.22 6.88
CA ILE A 71 -8.37 -6.21 7.21
C ILE A 71 -8.87 -7.54 7.75
N GLN A 72 -8.25 -8.66 7.35
CA GLN A 72 -8.54 -9.99 7.94
C GLN A 72 -8.09 -10.04 9.41
N ALA A 73 -6.87 -9.60 9.70
CA ALA A 73 -6.36 -9.50 11.07
C ALA A 73 -7.18 -8.50 11.90
N PHE A 74 -7.61 -7.40 11.31
CA PHE A 74 -8.48 -6.42 11.95
C PHE A 74 -9.82 -7.04 12.37
N TYR A 75 -10.49 -7.76 11.45
CA TYR A 75 -11.75 -8.45 11.75
C TYR A 75 -11.59 -9.49 12.86
N SER A 76 -10.50 -10.25 12.87
CA SER A 76 -10.22 -11.24 13.92
C SER A 76 -10.14 -10.61 15.31
N LYS A 77 -9.61 -9.38 15.42
CA LYS A 77 -9.44 -8.66 16.69
C LYS A 77 -10.63 -7.77 17.07
N PHE A 78 -11.28 -7.16 16.09
CA PHE A 78 -12.29 -6.10 16.26
C PHE A 78 -13.55 -6.35 15.42
N PRO A 79 -14.22 -7.51 15.56
CA PRO A 79 -15.29 -7.92 14.65
C PRO A 79 -16.50 -6.97 14.64
N TYR A 80 -16.78 -6.29 15.77
CA TYR A 80 -17.91 -5.36 15.90
C TYR A 80 -17.79 -4.10 15.02
N TYR A 81 -16.58 -3.76 14.57
CA TYR A 81 -16.36 -2.63 13.67
C TYR A 81 -16.61 -2.99 12.20
N VAL A 82 -16.83 -4.26 11.85
CA VAL A 82 -16.77 -4.75 10.47
C VAL A 82 -18.16 -5.21 10.01
N GLU A 83 -18.73 -4.50 9.03
CA GLU A 83 -20.00 -4.87 8.40
C GLU A 83 -19.80 -5.85 7.24
N SER A 84 -18.72 -5.67 6.46
CA SER A 84 -18.30 -6.62 5.43
C SER A 84 -16.80 -6.49 5.13
N LEU A 85 -16.24 -7.52 4.50
CA LEU A 85 -14.86 -7.56 3.99
C LEU A 85 -14.87 -7.87 2.49
N THR A 86 -14.16 -7.06 1.72
CA THR A 86 -13.88 -7.31 0.30
C THR A 86 -12.38 -7.46 0.11
N LEU A 87 -11.94 -8.62 -0.37
CA LEU A 87 -10.54 -8.92 -0.65
C LEU A 87 -10.28 -8.79 -2.16
N LEU A 88 -9.40 -7.88 -2.54
CA LEU A 88 -8.98 -7.66 -3.92
C LEU A 88 -7.54 -8.15 -4.06
N ASP A 89 -7.28 -9.23 -4.78
CA ASP A 89 -5.91 -9.73 -5.05
C ASP A 89 -4.98 -9.85 -3.81
N GLY A 90 -5.56 -9.94 -2.60
CA GLY A 90 -4.81 -10.07 -1.34
C GLY A 90 -4.71 -11.52 -0.87
N GLY A 91 -5.54 -12.41 -1.41
CA GLY A 91 -5.66 -13.79 -0.93
C GLY A 91 -6.17 -13.89 0.52
N TYR A 92 -6.40 -15.13 0.94
CA TYR A 92 -6.71 -15.48 2.33
C TYR A 92 -5.41 -15.76 3.08
N TYR A 93 -5.16 -15.09 4.21
CA TYR A 93 -3.90 -15.22 4.95
C TYR A 93 -4.05 -16.22 6.09
N PHE A 94 -3.44 -17.41 5.94
CA PHE A 94 -3.29 -18.34 7.06
C PHE A 94 -2.13 -17.88 7.94
N LEU A 95 -2.45 -17.22 9.06
CA LEU A 95 -1.49 -16.74 10.07
C LEU A 95 -0.54 -17.83 10.60
N GLY A 96 -0.81 -19.12 10.37
CA GLY A 96 -0.03 -20.24 10.88
C GLY A 96 0.77 -21.04 9.85
N GLU A 97 0.76 -20.69 8.56
CA GLU A 97 1.41 -21.53 7.51
C GLU A 97 2.73 -20.98 6.97
N ARG A 98 3.19 -19.82 7.47
CA ARG A 98 4.51 -19.26 7.14
C ARG A 98 5.37 -19.17 8.40
N GLU A 99 5.75 -20.33 8.92
CA GLU A 99 7.02 -20.45 9.63
C GLU A 99 8.13 -20.39 8.54
N ASP A 100 9.06 -19.46 8.69
CA ASP A 100 10.35 -19.42 7.98
C ASP A 100 10.36 -19.04 6.47
N VAL A 101 9.85 -17.86 6.11
CA VAL A 101 10.33 -17.20 4.87
C VAL A 101 10.80 -15.78 5.20
N GLU A 102 12.08 -15.67 5.55
CA GLU A 102 12.82 -14.39 5.58
C GLU A 102 13.09 -13.92 4.13
N GLU A 103 12.05 -13.70 3.34
CA GLU A 103 12.19 -13.02 2.05
C GLU A 103 12.28 -11.52 2.32
N GLU A 104 13.51 -11.00 2.38
CA GLU A 104 13.75 -9.57 2.44
C GLU A 104 13.40 -8.94 1.08
N ILE A 105 12.21 -8.33 0.99
CA ILE A 105 11.78 -7.60 -0.21
C ILE A 105 12.59 -6.30 -0.28
N GLN A 106 13.59 -6.27 -1.17
CA GLN A 106 14.33 -5.04 -1.46
C GLN A 106 13.60 -4.24 -2.54
N LEU A 107 13.21 -3.01 -2.19
CA LEU A 107 12.62 -2.09 -3.15
C LEU A 107 13.70 -1.48 -4.06
N PRO A 108 13.36 -1.19 -5.32
CA PRO A 108 14.31 -0.60 -6.25
C PRO A 108 14.78 0.78 -5.79
N VAL A 109 16.08 1.01 -5.94
CA VAL A 109 16.74 2.32 -5.80
C VAL A 109 17.25 2.69 -7.19
N ILE A 110 16.92 3.90 -7.65
CA ILE A 110 17.17 4.33 -9.02
C ILE A 110 18.01 5.61 -9.00
N GLU A 111 19.13 5.62 -9.71
CA GLU A 111 20.07 6.76 -9.71
C GLU A 111 19.64 7.89 -10.64
N ARG A 112 18.99 7.57 -11.77
CA ARG A 112 18.64 8.54 -12.81
C ARG A 112 17.15 8.58 -13.06
N LEU A 113 16.61 9.79 -13.22
CA LEU A 113 15.20 10.00 -13.53
C LEU A 113 14.79 9.26 -14.82
N GLU A 114 15.63 9.29 -15.85
CA GLU A 114 15.37 8.62 -17.12
C GLU A 114 15.19 7.10 -16.95
N ASP A 115 15.95 6.47 -16.06
CA ASP A 115 15.80 5.04 -15.77
C ASP A 115 14.47 4.75 -15.07
N LEU A 116 14.04 5.61 -14.14
CA LEU A 116 12.72 5.52 -13.52
C LEU A 116 11.61 5.69 -14.56
N GLU A 117 11.71 6.68 -15.44
CA GLU A 117 10.74 6.92 -16.50
C GLU A 117 10.65 5.74 -17.48
N ASN A 118 11.78 5.15 -17.84
CA ASN A 118 11.85 3.99 -18.72
C ASN A 118 11.21 2.76 -18.07
N VAL A 119 11.60 2.42 -16.84
CA VAL A 119 11.04 1.25 -16.13
C VAL A 119 9.53 1.40 -15.92
N VAL A 120 9.05 2.58 -15.54
CA VAL A 120 7.61 2.81 -15.42
C VAL A 120 6.92 2.69 -16.78
N SER A 121 7.51 3.23 -17.85
CA SER A 121 6.94 3.13 -19.20
C SER A 121 6.89 1.70 -19.70
N GLU A 122 7.95 0.91 -19.53
CA GLU A 122 7.98 -0.50 -19.88
C GLU A 122 6.91 -1.28 -19.11
N THR A 123 6.80 -1.02 -17.80
CA THR A 123 5.80 -1.66 -16.94
C THR A 123 4.38 -1.34 -17.41
N THR A 124 4.04 -0.07 -17.63
CA THR A 124 2.69 0.29 -18.06
C THR A 124 2.40 -0.17 -19.49
N ASN A 125 3.39 -0.17 -20.39
CA ASN A 125 3.24 -0.67 -21.76
C ASN A 125 3.01 -2.18 -21.82
N SER A 126 3.56 -2.95 -20.88
CA SER A 126 3.33 -4.39 -20.78
C SER A 126 1.88 -4.76 -20.41
N MET A 127 1.09 -3.79 -19.92
CA MET A 127 -0.32 -3.97 -19.60
C MET A 127 -1.17 -3.68 -20.84
N GLU A 128 -1.35 -4.70 -21.67
CA GLU A 128 -2.02 -4.59 -22.98
C GLU A 128 -3.49 -4.12 -22.89
N SER A 129 -4.16 -4.37 -21.77
CA SER A 129 -5.57 -4.01 -21.59
C SER A 129 -5.81 -2.57 -21.11
N LEU A 130 -4.76 -1.81 -20.75
CA LEU A 130 -4.92 -0.41 -20.35
C LEU A 130 -5.22 0.46 -21.56
N ILE A 131 -6.28 1.27 -21.50
CA ILE A 131 -6.48 2.33 -22.50
C ILE A 131 -5.48 3.46 -22.25
N GLU A 132 -5.21 4.27 -23.29
CA GLU A 132 -4.16 5.31 -23.23
C GLU A 132 -4.31 6.30 -22.06
N GLU A 133 -5.55 6.69 -21.74
CA GLU A 133 -5.83 7.55 -20.59
C GLU A 133 -5.43 6.89 -19.27
N GLU A 134 -5.85 5.63 -19.06
CA GLU A 134 -5.50 4.84 -17.87
C GLU A 134 -4.01 4.58 -17.79
N ARG A 135 -3.35 4.31 -18.92
CA ARG A 135 -1.90 4.10 -19.01
C ARG A 135 -1.13 5.34 -18.56
N SER A 136 -1.56 6.52 -19.00
CA SER A 136 -0.98 7.81 -18.59
C SER A 136 -1.16 8.09 -17.10
N ASN A 137 -2.39 7.86 -16.58
CA ASN A 137 -2.70 8.01 -15.16
C ASN A 137 -1.87 7.04 -14.31
N PHE A 138 -1.74 5.79 -14.75
CA PHE A 138 -1.00 4.76 -14.03
C PHE A 138 0.51 4.99 -14.07
N LYS A 139 1.04 5.50 -15.19
CA LYS A 139 2.43 5.97 -15.29
C LYS A 139 2.72 7.08 -14.28
N SER A 140 1.86 8.10 -14.23
CA SER A 140 1.99 9.20 -13.27
C SER A 140 1.92 8.73 -11.83
N TYR A 141 1.00 7.79 -11.53
CA TYR A 141 0.88 7.16 -10.21
C TYR A 141 2.17 6.43 -9.80
N LEU A 142 2.69 5.54 -10.65
CA LEU A 142 3.89 4.75 -10.36
C LEU A 142 5.13 5.63 -10.18
N GLN A 143 5.28 6.70 -10.97
CA GLN A 143 6.38 7.67 -10.78
C GLN A 143 6.26 8.40 -9.45
N SER A 144 5.05 8.75 -9.02
CA SER A 144 4.82 9.49 -7.78
C SER A 144 5.12 8.67 -6.51
N ASN A 145 5.24 7.35 -6.64
CA ASN A 145 5.67 6.47 -5.57
C ASN A 145 7.19 6.56 -5.30
N PHE A 146 7.98 7.27 -6.12
CA PHE A 146 9.41 7.47 -5.89
C PHE A 146 9.68 8.90 -5.39
N VAL A 147 10.55 9.01 -4.38
CA VAL A 147 10.98 10.28 -3.79
C VAL A 147 12.49 10.43 -3.98
N LEU A 148 12.93 11.62 -4.39
CA LEU A 148 14.36 11.95 -4.47
C LEU A 148 14.93 12.16 -3.06
N LYS A 149 15.93 11.37 -2.68
CA LYS A 149 16.71 11.49 -1.44
C LYS A 149 18.18 11.26 -1.74
N GLU A 150 19.05 12.18 -1.34
CA GLU A 150 20.51 12.06 -1.51
C GLU A 150 20.91 11.70 -2.96
N ASP A 151 20.30 12.38 -3.94
CA ASP A 151 20.48 12.16 -5.38
C ASP A 151 20.02 10.79 -5.92
N LEU A 152 19.25 10.03 -5.13
CA LEU A 152 18.66 8.75 -5.50
C LEU A 152 17.13 8.82 -5.47
N TYR A 153 16.48 8.21 -6.45
CA TYR A 153 15.04 7.97 -6.44
C TYR A 153 14.74 6.68 -5.69
N ILE A 154 14.08 6.79 -4.54
CA ILE A 154 13.77 5.68 -3.65
C ILE A 154 12.25 5.53 -3.55
N HIS A 155 11.75 4.29 -3.59
CA HIS A 155 10.33 4.03 -3.36
C HIS A 155 9.89 4.53 -1.98
N HIS A 156 8.78 5.25 -1.91
CA HIS A 156 8.29 5.93 -0.71
C HIS A 156 7.95 4.98 0.45
N SER A 157 7.60 3.72 0.16
CA SER A 157 7.34 2.64 1.13
C SER A 157 8.58 1.85 1.57
N ASN A 158 9.80 2.31 1.28
CA ASN A 158 11.01 1.59 1.68
C ASN A 158 11.20 1.64 3.20
N GLU A 159 10.88 0.53 3.87
CA GLU A 159 10.86 0.37 5.34
C GLU A 159 12.21 0.61 6.05
N LYS A 160 13.33 0.68 5.31
CA LYS A 160 14.69 0.91 5.87
C LYS A 160 15.54 1.84 4.99
N ALA A 161 14.96 2.86 4.35
CA ALA A 161 15.74 3.76 3.49
C ALA A 161 16.77 4.67 4.21
N LEU A 162 17.01 4.56 5.53
CA LEU A 162 18.12 5.27 6.18
C LEU A 162 18.52 4.75 7.58
N ILE A 163 18.49 3.45 7.83
CA ILE A 163 19.21 2.90 8.99
C ILE A 163 20.34 2.02 8.49
N LEU A 164 21.56 2.57 8.63
CA LEU A 164 22.89 1.98 8.47
C LEU A 164 23.45 2.14 7.06
N TYR A 165 24.28 3.16 6.85
CA TYR A 165 25.72 2.97 6.99
C TYR A 165 26.13 1.54 6.62
N ARG A 166 26.60 1.36 5.39
CA ARG A 166 27.69 0.42 5.17
C ARG A 166 28.81 0.81 6.14
N LYS A 167 28.90 0.11 7.26
CA LYS A 167 30.12 0.07 8.09
C LYS A 167 31.25 -0.45 7.22
N LYS A 168 32.03 0.46 6.65
CA LYS A 168 33.49 0.62 6.79
C LYS A 168 34.02 1.54 5.71
#